data_AF-R0AIN8-F1
#
_entry.id   AF-R0AIN8-F1
#
_cell.length_a   1.000
_cell.length_b   1.000
_cell.length_c   1.000
_cell.angle_alpha   90.00
_cell.angle_beta   90.00
_cell.angle_gamma   90.00
#
_symmetry.space_group_name_H-M   'P 1'
#
loop_
_entity.id
_entity.type
_entity.pdbx_description
1 polymer ?
#
loop_
_entity_poly.entity_id
_entity_poly.type
_entity_poly.pdbx_seq_one_letter_code
_entity_poly.pdbx_strand_id
1 'polypeptide(L)'
;MSRSRNYAVRCPECGSVMPFELYDSVTSSLNPELRKQILDGRFETAVCPDCGAVSYIQYDMLYHDPAGRFMVCVGTDYSEVLGQSDCPEGYRQR
;
A
#
# COMPACT_ATOMS: atom_id res chain seq x y z
N MET A 1 8.14 3.85 11.62
CA MET A 1 9.08 3.00 10.84
C MET A 1 8.25 2.36 9.75
N SER A 2 8.63 2.52 8.49
CA SER A 2 7.96 1.87 7.36
C SER A 2 8.35 0.39 7.31
N ARG A 3 7.38 -0.52 7.21
CA ARG A 3 7.65 -1.95 6.97
C ARG A 3 7.35 -2.26 5.51
N SER A 4 8.36 -2.71 4.78
CA SER A 4 8.19 -3.30 3.45
C SER A 4 8.55 -4.79 3.48
N ARG A 5 7.95 -5.55 2.58
CA ARG A 5 8.26 -6.96 2.32
C ARG A 5 8.35 -7.17 0.82
N ASN A 6 9.36 -7.92 0.38
CA ASN A 6 9.45 -8.34 -1.01
C ASN A 6 8.50 -9.51 -1.26
N TYR A 7 7.69 -9.38 -2.30
CA TYR A 7 6.74 -10.39 -2.73
C TYR A 7 6.96 -10.72 -4.21
N ALA A 8 6.85 -11.99 -4.55
CA ALA A 8 6.99 -12.45 -5.92
C ALA A 8 5.61 -12.42 -6.59
N VAL A 9 5.38 -11.43 -7.45
CA VAL A 9 4.12 -11.29 -8.18
C VAL A 9 4.26 -12.00 -9.51
N ARG A 10 3.31 -12.87 -9.83
CA ARG A 10 3.26 -13.54 -11.13
C ARG A 10 2.38 -12.74 -12.07
N CYS A 11 2.90 -12.40 -13.24
CA CYS A 11 2.13 -11.73 -14.27
C CYS A 11 1.02 -12.68 -14.78
N PRO A 12 -0.25 -12.25 -14.80
CA PRO A 12 -1.34 -13.07 -15.32
C PRO A 12 -1.26 -13.26 -16.84
N GLU A 13 -0.64 -12.33 -17.57
CA GLU A 13 -0.53 -12.37 -19.04
C GLU A 13 0.59 -13.32 -19.51
N CYS A 14 1.82 -13.12 -19.05
CA CYS A 14 2.98 -13.89 -19.51
C CYS A 14 3.43 -14.99 -18.54
N GLY A 15 2.96 -14.98 -17.30
CA GLY A 15 3.36 -15.93 -16.27
C GLY A 15 4.74 -15.66 -15.65
N SER A 16 5.46 -14.61 -16.07
CA SER A 16 6.75 -14.21 -15.51
C SER A 16 6.60 -13.77 -14.05
N VAL A 17 7.54 -14.18 -13.21
CA VAL A 17 7.58 -13.83 -11.79
C VAL A 17 8.49 -12.62 -11.64
N MET A 18 7.95 -11.54 -11.09
CA MET A 18 8.70 -10.31 -10.82
C MET A 18 8.71 -10.00 -9.32
N PRO A 19 9.84 -9.53 -8.78
CA PRO A 19 9.89 -9.02 -7.42
C PRO A 19 9.11 -7.71 -7.35
N PHE A 20 8.19 -7.62 -6.41
CA PHE A 20 7.41 -6.42 -6.09
C PHE A 20 7.54 -6.12 -4.59
N GLU A 21 7.81 -4.87 -4.25
CA GLU A 21 7.94 -4.46 -2.86
C GLU A 21 6.57 -4.03 -2.32
N LEU A 22 5.99 -4.83 -1.43
CA LEU A 22 4.75 -4.51 -0.74
C LEU A 22 5.06 -3.72 0.53
N TYR A 23 4.32 -2.64 0.76
CA TYR A 23 4.46 -1.83 1.96
C TYR A 23 3.33 -2.12 2.95
N ASP A 24 3.65 -2.83 4.02
CA ASP A 24 2.72 -3.14 5.11
C ASP A 24 2.35 -1.86 5.88
N SER A 25 3.32 -0.97 6.07
CA SER A 25 3.09 0.35 6.64
C SER A 25 3.95 1.45 6.00
N VAL A 26 3.30 2.55 5.59
CA VAL A 26 3.96 3.74 5.04
C VAL A 26 3.67 4.92 5.95
N THR A 27 4.74 5.58 6.42
CA THR A 27 4.62 6.85 7.14
C THR A 27 4.92 8.00 6.19
N SER A 28 4.02 8.97 6.08
CA SER A 28 4.17 10.08 5.14
C SER A 28 5.42 10.95 5.39
N SER A 29 5.92 10.95 6.63
CA SER A 29 7.17 11.62 7.01
C SER A 29 8.43 10.98 6.44
N LEU A 30 8.35 9.70 6.02
CA LEU A 30 9.50 8.94 5.53
C LEU A 30 9.67 9.03 4.01
N ASN A 31 8.60 9.28 3.22
CA ASN A 31 8.70 9.38 1.77
C ASN A 31 7.56 10.22 1.14
N PRO A 32 7.78 11.52 0.85
CA PRO A 32 6.77 12.38 0.23
C PRO A 32 6.41 11.96 -1.21
N GLU A 33 7.31 11.27 -1.91
CA GLU A 33 7.04 10.71 -3.24
C GLU A 33 6.04 9.54 -3.18
N LEU A 34 6.18 8.64 -2.20
CA LEU A 34 5.22 7.55 -2.01
C LEU A 34 3.84 8.09 -1.63
N ARG A 35 3.77 9.14 -0.80
CA ARG A 35 2.52 9.84 -0.51
C ARG A 35 1.82 10.30 -1.78
N LYS A 36 2.54 10.91 -2.72
CA LYS A 36 1.95 11.34 -4.00
C LYS A 36 1.44 10.14 -4.80
N GLN A 37 2.21 9.06 -4.88
CA GLN A 37 1.79 7.87 -5.63
C GLN A 37 0.56 7.17 -5.02
N ILE A 38 0.45 7.15 -3.68
CA ILE A 38 -0.72 6.61 -2.98
C ILE A 38 -1.95 7.49 -3.22
N LEU A 39 -1.79 8.82 -3.12
CA LEU A 39 -2.86 9.78 -3.39
C LEU A 39 -3.29 9.78 -4.87
N ASP A 40 -2.38 9.50 -5.79
CA ASP A 40 -2.65 9.38 -7.23
C ASP A 40 -3.18 7.98 -7.63
N GLY A 41 -3.23 7.02 -6.69
CA GLY A 41 -3.68 5.64 -6.95
C GLY A 41 -2.71 4.80 -7.79
N ARG A 42 -1.45 5.24 -7.94
CA ARG A 42 -0.42 4.54 -8.73
C ARG A 42 0.44 3.59 -7.91
N PHE A 43 0.35 3.67 -6.59
CA PHE A 43 1.19 2.89 -5.68
C PHE A 43 0.99 1.37 -5.78
N GLU A 44 -0.23 0.96 -6.14
CA GLU A 44 -0.64 -0.43 -6.31
C GLU A 44 -0.48 -0.96 -7.74
N THR A 45 0.29 -0.26 -8.60
CA THR A 45 0.46 -0.62 -10.01
C THR A 45 1.80 -1.33 -10.23
N ALA A 46 1.78 -2.60 -10.61
CA ALA A 46 2.94 -3.35 -11.07
C ALA A 46 2.95 -3.41 -12.60
N VAL A 47 4.07 -3.01 -13.21
CA VAL A 47 4.28 -3.12 -14.66
C VAL A 47 5.25 -4.27 -14.92
N CYS A 48 4.79 -5.30 -15.64
CA CYS A 48 5.64 -6.42 -15.97
C CYS A 48 6.76 -5.97 -16.92
N PRO A 49 8.05 -6.19 -16.59
CA PRO A 49 9.17 -5.81 -17.45
C PRO A 49 9.27 -6.64 -18.73
N ASP A 50 8.60 -7.81 -18.75
CA ASP A 50 8.72 -8.79 -19.82
C ASP A 50 7.67 -8.58 -20.93
N CYS A 51 6.41 -8.33 -20.54
CA CYS A 51 5.31 -8.13 -21.48
C CYS A 51 4.71 -6.72 -21.47
N GLY A 52 5.10 -5.86 -20.52
CA GLY A 52 4.51 -4.52 -20.36
C GLY A 52 3.10 -4.51 -19.78
N ALA A 53 2.55 -5.67 -19.37
CA ALA A 53 1.23 -5.74 -18.76
C ALA A 53 1.20 -4.95 -17.44
N VAL A 54 0.16 -4.15 -17.28
CA VAL A 54 -0.11 -3.38 -16.07
C VAL A 54 -1.07 -4.19 -15.20
N SER A 55 -0.64 -4.53 -13.99
CA SER A 55 -1.43 -5.27 -13.02
C SER A 55 -1.62 -4.44 -11.76
N TYR A 56 -2.87 -4.37 -11.29
CA TYR A 56 -3.21 -3.73 -10.03
C TYR A 56 -3.13 -4.76 -8.91
N ILE A 57 -2.30 -4.50 -7.91
CA ILE A 57 -2.11 -5.37 -6.76
C ILE A 57 -2.82 -4.73 -5.57
N GLN A 58 -3.98 -5.26 -5.21
CA GLN A 58 -4.63 -4.89 -3.96
C GLN A 58 -4.07 -5.75 -2.82
N TYR A 59 -3.60 -5.09 -1.77
CA TYR A 59 -3.07 -5.74 -0.57
C TYR A 59 -3.31 -4.87 0.66
N ASP A 60 -3.31 -5.52 1.81
CA ASP A 60 -3.48 -4.84 3.09
C ASP A 60 -2.28 -3.91 3.39
N MET A 61 -2.57 -2.62 3.57
CA MET A 61 -1.58 -1.58 3.80
C MET A 61 -2.10 -0.51 4.75
N LEU A 62 -1.25 -0.13 5.72
CA LEU A 62 -1.47 0.99 6.63
C LEU A 62 -0.73 2.24 6.17
N TYR A 63 -1.47 3.27 5.75
CA TYR A 63 -0.92 4.59 5.50
C TYR A 63 -1.14 5.50 6.69
N HIS A 64 -0.05 6.02 7.26
CA HIS A 64 -0.08 6.92 8.41
C HIS A 64 0.51 8.29 8.04
N ASP A 65 -0.31 9.33 8.14
CA ASP A 65 0.11 10.72 7.91
C ASP A 65 0.04 11.54 9.20
N PRO A 66 1.17 11.67 9.93
CA PRO A 66 1.20 12.46 11.16
C PRO A 66 1.12 13.97 10.91
N ALA A 67 1.48 14.45 9.71
CA ALA A 67 1.42 15.87 9.36
C ALA A 67 -0.02 16.37 9.19
N GLY A 68 -0.87 15.55 8.57
CA GLY A 68 -2.29 15.79 8.37
C GLY A 68 -3.20 15.13 9.41
N ARG A 69 -2.64 14.36 10.36
CA ARG A 69 -3.36 13.59 11.39
C ARG A 69 -4.47 12.70 10.81
N PHE A 70 -4.13 11.92 9.80
CA PHE A 70 -5.05 10.95 9.22
C PHE A 70 -4.36 9.62 8.96
N MET A 71 -5.16 8.56 8.97
CA MET A 71 -4.71 7.20 8.77
C MET A 71 -5.66 6.54 7.77
N VAL A 72 -5.10 5.88 6.76
CA VAL A 72 -5.86 5.14 5.76
C VAL A 72 -5.45 3.69 5.87
N CYS A 73 -6.44 2.82 6.12
CA CYS A 73 -6.25 1.39 6.20
C CYS A 73 -6.86 0.79 4.94
N VAL A 74 -6.02 0.35 4.00
CA VAL A 74 -6.48 -0.44 2.86
C VAL A 74 -6.42 -1.89 3.33
N GLY A 75 -7.54 -2.59 3.34
CA GLY A 75 -7.58 -3.99 3.74
C GLY A 75 -8.55 -4.81 2.92
N THR A 76 -8.25 -6.09 2.75
CA THR A 76 -9.11 -7.03 2.00
C THR A 76 -10.29 -7.50 2.86
N ASP A 77 -10.11 -7.48 4.19
CA ASP A 77 -11.15 -7.78 5.18
C ASP A 77 -11.37 -6.58 6.11
N TYR A 78 -12.38 -5.77 5.81
CA TYR A 78 -12.72 -4.58 6.60
C TYR A 78 -13.31 -4.92 7.99
N SER A 79 -13.65 -6.19 8.25
CA SER A 79 -14.29 -6.61 9.51
C SER A 79 -13.33 -6.61 10.69
N GLU A 80 -12.05 -6.96 10.48
CA GLU A 80 -11.09 -7.11 11.57
C GLU A 80 -10.29 -5.82 11.85
N VAL A 81 -9.99 -5.01 10.82
CA VAL A 81 -9.16 -3.78 10.98
C VAL A 81 -9.91 -2.64 11.67
N LEU A 82 -11.23 -2.52 11.45
CA LEU A 82 -12.08 -1.55 12.15
C LEU A 82 -12.29 -1.92 13.63
N GLY A 83 -12.17 -3.20 13.98
CA GLY A 83 -12.32 -3.69 15.36
C GLY A 83 -11.09 -3.44 16.25
N GLN A 84 -9.91 -3.25 15.65
CA GLN A 84 -8.63 -3.12 16.36
C GLN A 84 -7.91 -1.81 16.04
N SER A 85 -8.69 -0.76 15.86
CA SER A 85 -8.17 0.58 15.65
C SER A 85 -7.68 1.18 16.97
N ASP A 86 -6.42 0.92 17.33
CA ASP A 86 -5.64 1.78 18.23
C ASP A 86 -5.33 3.11 17.52
N CYS A 87 -6.37 3.78 17.00
CA CYS A 87 -6.23 5.04 16.30
C CYS A 87 -6.03 6.12 17.38
N PRO A 88 -4.85 6.76 17.45
CA PRO A 88 -4.55 7.71 18.52
C PRO A 88 -5.56 8.86 18.50
N GLU A 89 -5.91 9.36 19.70
CA GLU A 89 -6.90 10.42 19.87
C GLU A 89 -6.60 11.61 18.94
N GLY A 90 -7.55 11.96 18.08
CA GLY A 90 -7.46 13.09 17.15
C GLY A 90 -7.10 12.74 15.71
N TYR A 91 -6.95 11.47 15.35
CA TYR A 91 -6.78 11.04 13.96
C TYR A 91 -8.12 10.71 13.31
N ARG A 92 -8.30 11.12 12.05
CA ARG A 92 -9.44 10.69 11.22
C ARG A 92 -9.08 9.41 10.47
N GLN A 93 -9.86 8.36 10.68
CA GLN A 93 -9.85 7.17 9.83
C GLN A 93 -10.71 7.39 8.58
N ARG A 94 -10.23 6.90 7.44
CA ARG A 94 -10.92 6.91 6.17
C ARG A 94 -10.70 5.61 5.41
#